data_AF-A0A258JLB3-F1
#
_entry.id   AF-A0A258JLB3-F1
#
_cell.length_a   1.000
_cell.length_b   1.000
_cell.length_c   1.000
_cell.angle_alpha   90.00
_cell.angle_beta   90.00
_cell.angle_gamma   90.00
#
_symmetry.space_group_name_H-M   'P 1'
#
loop_
_entity.id
_entity.type
_entity.pdbx_description
1 polymer ?
#
loop_
_entity_poly.entity_id
_entity_poly.type
_entity_poly.pdbx_seq_one_letter_code
_entity_poly.pdbx_strand_id
1 'polypeptide(L)'
;MRYRIFSQRYLALHGDMLGVKGGDGIIGAIGPIMRGEVKTRGQAASSGRDYDVLLMGHWHQELWLPRAIVANSLKGFDEFAKNALRAPPSEPSQPLWFVHPRRGITSRWSV
;
A
#
# COMPACT_ATOMS: atom_id res chain seq x y z
N MET A 1 -0.51 11.74 4.30
CA MET A 1 -1.30 11.99 5.53
C MET A 1 -0.87 11.02 6.62
N ARG A 2 -0.85 11.41 7.90
CA ARG A 2 -0.46 10.52 9.02
C ARG A 2 -1.65 10.27 9.94
N TYR A 3 -1.76 9.06 10.45
CA TYR A 3 -2.79 8.66 11.40
C TYR A 3 -2.17 7.85 12.54
N ARG A 4 -2.83 7.86 13.69
CA ARG A 4 -2.50 7.00 14.82
C ARG A 4 -3.77 6.38 15.37
N ILE A 5 -3.82 5.06 15.41
CA ILE A 5 -4.90 4.29 16.02
C ILE A 5 -4.29 3.47 17.14
N PHE A 6 -4.58 3.82 18.39
CA PHE A 6 -3.88 3.31 19.57
C PHE A 6 -2.36 3.49 19.46
N SER A 7 -1.56 2.42 19.59
CA SER A 7 -0.11 2.45 19.43
C SER A 7 0.35 2.37 17.98
N GLN A 8 -0.53 2.05 17.03
CA GLN A 8 -0.17 1.83 15.63
C GLN A 8 -0.14 3.15 14.85
N ARG A 9 1.00 3.46 14.23
CA ARG A 9 1.18 4.66 13.41
C ARG A 9 1.12 4.31 11.93
N TYR A 10 0.30 5.06 11.21
CA TYR A 10 0.12 4.91 9.78
C TYR A 10 0.62 6.14 9.04
N LEU A 11 1.29 5.90 7.92
CA LEU A 11 1.55 6.90 6.90
C LEU A 11 0.74 6.53 5.67
N ALA A 12 -0.18 7.38 5.24
CA ALA A 12 -0.89 7.23 3.98
C ALA A 12 -0.29 8.14 2.91
N LEU A 13 0.01 7.57 1.75
CA LEU A 13 0.44 8.29 0.55
C LEU A 13 -0.05 7.54 -0.69
N HIS A 14 -0.14 8.23 -1.82
CA HIS A 14 -0.35 7.59 -3.11
C HIS A 14 0.96 6.95 -3.60
N GLY A 15 0.90 5.74 -4.17
CA GLY A 15 2.08 4.92 -4.45
C GLY A 15 3.06 5.49 -5.49
N ASP A 16 2.63 6.45 -6.31
CA ASP A 16 3.50 7.20 -7.24
C ASP A 16 4.53 8.06 -6.49
N MET A 17 4.17 8.57 -5.31
CA MET A 17 5.05 9.38 -4.46
C MET A 17 6.20 8.59 -3.83
N LEU A 18 6.23 7.26 -3.99
CA LEU A 18 7.34 6.43 -3.51
C LEU A 18 8.66 6.68 -4.26
N GLY A 19 8.61 7.37 -5.41
CA GLY A 19 9.81 7.64 -6.22
C GLY A 19 10.45 6.36 -6.77
N VAL A 20 9.66 5.29 -6.91
CA VAL A 20 10.04 4.00 -7.49
C VAL A 20 9.25 3.81 -8.79
N LYS A 21 9.85 3.14 -9.76
CA LYS A 21 9.24 2.83 -11.05
C LYS A 21 9.43 1.35 -11.38
N GLY A 22 8.57 0.85 -12.27
CA GLY A 22 8.62 -0.50 -12.82
C GLY A 22 8.18 -1.59 -11.84
N GLY A 23 7.59 -2.66 -12.37
CA GLY A 23 7.36 -3.91 -11.64
C GLY A 23 8.64 -4.73 -11.54
N ASP A 24 8.71 -5.61 -10.56
CA ASP A 24 9.71 -6.68 -10.51
C ASP A 24 9.22 -7.84 -11.40
N GLY A 25 10.06 -8.33 -12.32
CA GLY A 25 9.65 -9.35 -13.29
C GLY A 25 9.16 -10.66 -12.68
N ILE A 26 9.51 -10.92 -11.41
CA ILE A 26 9.13 -12.14 -10.68
C ILE A 26 8.05 -11.84 -9.64
N ILE A 27 8.25 -10.81 -8.81
CA ILE A 27 7.34 -10.51 -7.67
C ILE A 27 6.38 -9.33 -7.92
N GLY A 28 6.30 -8.86 -9.17
CA GLY A 28 5.35 -7.82 -9.60
C GLY A 28 5.52 -6.51 -8.83
N ALA A 29 4.41 -5.96 -8.34
CA ALA A 29 4.40 -4.68 -7.62
C ALA A 29 5.09 -4.74 -6.24
N ILE A 30 5.28 -5.93 -5.65
CA ILE A 30 5.86 -6.06 -4.31
C ILE A 30 7.28 -5.47 -4.26
N GLY A 31 8.09 -5.70 -5.29
CA GLY A 31 9.46 -5.19 -5.39
C GLY A 31 9.57 -3.66 -5.27
N PRO A 32 8.93 -2.87 -6.16
CA PRO A 32 8.94 -1.42 -6.05
C PRO A 32 8.28 -0.92 -4.74
N ILE A 33 7.15 -1.52 -4.31
CA ILE A 33 6.48 -1.13 -3.05
C ILE A 33 7.45 -1.22 -1.86
N MET A 34 8.13 -2.37 -1.69
CA MET A 34 9.02 -2.57 -0.55
C MET A 34 10.26 -1.69 -0.61
N ARG A 35 10.83 -1.46 -1.80
CA ARG A 35 11.93 -0.48 -1.96
C ARG A 35 11.49 0.94 -1.58
N GLY A 36 10.28 1.32 -2.01
CA GLY A 36 9.68 2.61 -1.68
C GLY A 36 9.39 2.76 -0.19
N GLU A 37 8.86 1.72 0.45
CA GLU A 37 8.62 1.69 1.90
C GLU A 37 9.91 1.90 2.69
N VAL A 38 10.99 1.19 2.33
CA VAL A 38 12.28 1.31 3.02
C VAL A 38 12.84 2.74 2.91
N LYS A 39 12.81 3.34 1.71
CA LYS A 39 13.27 4.73 1.50
C LYS A 39 12.42 5.74 2.25
N THR A 40 11.10 5.61 2.16
CA THR A 40 10.14 6.51 2.82
C THR A 40 10.28 6.43 4.33
N ARG A 41 10.47 5.22 4.87
CA ARG A 41 10.69 4.99 6.30
C ARG A 41 12.01 5.60 6.77
N GLY A 42 13.08 5.41 6.01
CA GLY A 42 14.38 6.02 6.32
C GLY A 42 14.30 7.54 6.41
N GLN A 43 13.62 8.17 5.44
CA GLN A 43 13.37 9.62 5.45
C GLN A 43 12.48 10.04 6.63
N ALA A 44 11.43 9.29 6.91
CA ALA A 44 10.51 9.61 8.00
C ALA A 44 11.22 9.52 9.36
N ALA A 45 12.02 8.47 9.56
CA ALA A 45 12.80 8.24 10.78
C ALA A 45 13.87 9.31 10.99
N SER A 46 14.59 9.73 9.94
CA SER A 46 15.61 10.78 10.05
C SER A 46 15.05 12.15 10.48
N SER A 47 13.72 12.32 10.34
CA SER A 47 13.02 13.55 10.74
C SER A 47 12.16 13.37 12.00
N GLY A 48 12.29 12.27 12.74
CA GLY A 48 11.50 11.97 13.94
C GLY A 48 10.00 11.73 13.67
N ARG A 49 9.65 11.36 12.42
CA ARG A 49 8.28 11.17 11.94
C ARG A 49 7.96 9.72 11.60
N ASP A 50 8.52 8.82 12.40
CA ASP A 50 8.40 7.38 12.29
C ASP A 50 6.94 6.91 12.13
N TYR A 51 6.77 5.85 11.34
CA TYR A 51 5.52 5.14 11.16
C TYR A 51 5.75 3.63 11.14
N ASP A 52 4.68 2.88 11.37
CA ASP A 52 4.75 1.42 11.49
C ASP A 52 4.22 0.74 10.22
N VAL A 53 3.14 1.27 9.65
CA VAL A 53 2.50 0.74 8.45
C VAL A 53 2.28 1.84 7.42
N LEU A 54 2.70 1.58 6.19
CA LEU A 54 2.45 2.43 5.03
C LEU A 54 1.11 2.04 4.38
N LEU A 55 0.25 3.02 4.10
CA LEU A 55 -1.02 2.83 3.41
C LEU A 55 -0.93 3.47 2.03
N MET A 56 -1.35 2.76 0.98
CA MET A 56 -1.35 3.30 -0.37
C MET A 56 -2.38 2.66 -1.29
N GLY A 57 -2.71 3.34 -2.39
CA GLY A 57 -3.35 2.75 -3.57
C GLY A 57 -2.33 2.60 -4.70
N HIS A 58 -2.69 3.07 -5.89
CA HIS A 58 -1.84 3.17 -7.10
C HIS A 58 -1.56 1.86 -7.84
N TRP A 59 -1.25 0.78 -7.12
CA TRP A 59 -0.82 -0.48 -7.73
C TRP A 59 -1.97 -1.36 -8.22
N HIS A 60 -3.21 -1.01 -7.85
CA HIS A 60 -4.45 -1.67 -8.30
C HIS A 60 -4.43 -3.19 -8.02
N GLN A 61 -3.80 -3.57 -6.92
CA GLN A 61 -3.70 -4.93 -6.42
C GLN A 61 -3.76 -4.85 -4.91
N GLU A 62 -4.74 -5.52 -4.29
CA GLU A 62 -4.78 -5.58 -2.84
C GLU A 62 -3.60 -6.40 -2.32
N LEU A 63 -2.78 -5.79 -1.46
CA LEU A 63 -1.64 -6.46 -0.85
C LEU A 63 -1.57 -6.15 0.64
N TRP A 64 -1.40 -7.21 1.43
CA TRP A 64 -1.16 -7.13 2.86
C TRP A 64 0.28 -7.54 3.16
N LEU A 65 1.18 -6.56 3.15
CA LEU A 65 2.60 -6.75 3.39
C LEU A 65 2.94 -6.46 4.87
N PRO A 66 4.07 -6.95 5.41
CA PRO A 66 4.43 -6.75 6.81
C PRO A 66 4.46 -5.28 7.29
N ARG A 67 4.73 -4.35 6.37
CA ARG A 67 4.81 -2.91 6.66
C ARG A 67 4.02 -2.03 5.70
N ALA A 68 3.23 -2.63 4.82
CA ALA A 68 2.43 -1.88 3.86
C ALA A 68 1.08 -2.55 3.60
N ILE A 69 0.02 -1.75 3.53
CA ILE A 69 -1.30 -2.17 3.09
C ILE A 69 -1.58 -1.40 1.79
N VAL A 70 -1.86 -2.15 0.74
CA VAL A 70 -2.14 -1.61 -0.59
C VAL A 70 -3.60 -1.89 -0.90
N ALA A 71 -4.35 -0.84 -1.18
CA ALA A 71 -5.72 -0.97 -1.67
C ALA A 71 -5.74 -1.45 -3.13
N ASN A 72 -6.79 -2.19 -3.46
CA ASN A 72 -7.15 -2.45 -4.85
C ASN A 72 -7.60 -1.14 -5.54
N SER A 73 -8.22 -1.26 -6.71
CA SER A 73 -8.78 -0.11 -7.44
C SER A 73 -10.29 -0.01 -7.28
N LEU A 74 -10.79 1.21 -7.13
CA LEU A 74 -12.20 1.55 -7.35
C LEU A 74 -12.46 2.08 -8.77
N LYS A 75 -11.38 2.33 -9.53
CA LYS A 75 -11.46 2.83 -10.89
C LYS A 75 -11.67 1.64 -11.83
N GLY A 76 -12.62 1.79 -12.74
CA GLY A 76 -12.97 0.76 -13.71
C GLY A 76 -11.83 0.39 -14.67
N PHE A 77 -11.97 -0.79 -15.27
CA PHE A 77 -11.09 -1.29 -16.31
C PHE A 77 -11.22 -0.44 -17.58
N ASP A 78 -10.09 0.05 -18.10
CA ASP A 78 -10.05 0.93 -19.27
C ASP A 78 -9.03 0.47 -20.31
N GLU A 79 -8.95 1.22 -21.40
CA GLU A 79 -8.05 0.94 -22.52
C GLU A 79 -6.58 0.96 -22.11
N PHE A 80 -6.19 1.80 -21.15
CA PHE A 80 -4.83 1.81 -20.63
C PHE A 80 -4.51 0.52 -19.88
N ALA A 81 -5.40 0.08 -18.98
CA ALA A 81 -5.24 -1.18 -18.25
C ALA A 81 -5.16 -2.38 -19.21
N LYS A 82 -6.02 -2.40 -20.23
CA LYS A 82 -6.05 -3.44 -21.26
C LYS A 82 -4.80 -3.44 -22.16
N ASN A 83 -4.48 -2.30 -22.76
CA ASN A 83 -3.55 -2.22 -23.87
C ASN A 83 -2.11 -1.92 -23.42
N ALA A 84 -1.94 -1.00 -22.46
CA ALA A 84 -0.62 -0.58 -22.00
C ALA A 84 -0.08 -1.50 -20.89
N LEU A 85 -0.93 -1.85 -19.91
CA LEU A 85 -0.51 -2.70 -18.79
C LEU A 85 -0.73 -4.20 -19.04
N ARG A 86 -1.68 -4.54 -19.93
CA ARG A 86 -2.17 -5.93 -20.11
C ARG A 86 -2.60 -6.55 -18.78
N ALA A 87 -3.16 -5.73 -17.90
CA ALA A 87 -3.64 -6.17 -16.60
C ALA A 87 -4.99 -6.89 -16.77
N PRO A 88 -5.28 -7.92 -15.94
CA PRO A 88 -6.64 -8.44 -15.82
C PRO A 88 -7.53 -7.43 -15.07
N PRO A 89 -8.83 -7.37 -15.35
CA PRO A 89 -9.78 -6.65 -14.51
C PRO A 89 -9.90 -7.31 -13.12
N SER A 90 -10.26 -6.52 -12.11
CA SER A 90 -10.60 -6.98 -10.76
C SER A 90 -11.91 -6.36 -10.31
N GLU A 91 -12.65 -7.07 -9.45
CA GLU A 91 -13.77 -6.47 -8.73
C GLU A 91 -13.24 -5.32 -7.84
N PRO A 92 -13.97 -4.20 -7.74
CA PRO A 92 -13.55 -3.10 -6.89
C PRO A 92 -13.54 -3.56 -5.43
N SER A 93 -12.45 -3.26 -4.71
CA SER A 93 -12.37 -3.56 -3.28
C SER A 93 -11.52 -2.55 -2.52
N GLN A 94 -11.72 -2.53 -1.20
CA GLN A 94 -10.95 -1.75 -0.25
C GLN A 94 -10.55 -2.61 0.95
N PRO A 95 -9.34 -2.41 1.52
CA PRO A 95 -8.95 -3.09 2.73
C PRO A 95 -9.70 -2.50 3.93
N LEU A 96 -10.36 -3.36 4.71
CA LEU A 96 -10.95 -3.05 6.00
C LEU A 96 -10.23 -3.85 7.09
N TRP A 97 -9.90 -3.23 8.22
CA TRP A 97 -9.27 -3.94 9.33
C TRP A 97 -9.59 -3.32 10.69
N PHE A 98 -9.41 -4.13 11.73
CA PHE A 98 -9.49 -3.68 13.12
C PHE A 98 -8.13 -3.70 13.80
N VAL A 99 -7.90 -2.66 14.59
CA VAL A 99 -6.68 -2.48 15.40
C VAL A 99 -7.04 -2.68 16.86
N HIS A 100 -6.52 -3.74 17.47
CA HIS A 100 -6.61 -3.96 18.90
C HIS A 100 -5.53 -3.14 19.65
N PRO A 101 -5.85 -2.45 20.76
CA PRO A 101 -4.92 -1.52 21.44
C PRO A 101 -3.56 -2.11 21.83
N ARG A 102 -3.51 -3.42 22.09
CA ARG A 102 -2.29 -4.15 22.51
C ARG A 102 -1.75 -5.13 21.47
N ARG A 103 -2.54 -5.51 20.48
CA ARG A 103 -2.21 -6.62 19.56
C ARG A 103 -2.03 -6.17 18.11
N GLY A 104 -2.21 -4.87 17.83
CA GLY A 104 -2.14 -4.35 16.48
C GLY A 104 -3.31 -4.84 15.63
N ILE A 105 -3.07 -5.12 14.35
CA ILE A 105 -4.10 -5.59 13.43
C ILE A 105 -4.47 -7.04 13.77
N THR A 106 -5.73 -7.29 14.14
CA THR A 106 -6.22 -8.63 14.53
C THR A 106 -7.19 -9.25 13.55
N SER A 107 -7.75 -8.46 12.65
CA SER A 107 -8.76 -8.90 11.69
C SER A 107 -8.71 -8.01 10.46
N ARG A 108 -8.94 -8.60 9.28
CA ARG A 108 -8.89 -7.91 7.99
C ARG A 108 -9.85 -8.54 6.99
N TRP A 109 -10.38 -7.71 6.10
CA TRP A 109 -11.29 -8.08 5.01
C TRP A 109 -11.00 -7.22 3.79
N SER A 110 -11.34 -7.77 2.63
CA SER A 110 -11.47 -7.02 1.37
C SER A 110 -12.96 -6.77 1.18
N VAL A 111 -13.38 -5.50 1.22
CA VAL A 111 -14.80 -5.09 1.11
C VAL A 111 -15.09 -4.34 -0.18
#